data_AF-A0A7J6IQU7-F1
#
_entry.id   AF-A0A7J6IQU7-F1
#
_cell.length_a   1.000
_cell.length_b   1.000
_cell.length_c   1.000
_cell.angle_alpha   90.00
_cell.angle_beta   90.00
_cell.angle_gamma   90.00
#
_symmetry.space_group_name_H-M   'P 1'
#
loop_
_entity.id
_entity.type
_entity.pdbx_description
1 polymer ?
#
loop_
_entity_poly.entity_id
_entity_poly.type
_entity_poly.pdbx_seq_one_letter_code
_entity_poly.pdbx_strand_id
1 'polypeptide(L)' 'MPSRSKLALIEQQVAIDYQKKDLLKQELDQIFGAGRYRINGIRLDYFHLSVPRKLQRKEIDAINSRMSHYKTQWEGE' A
#
# COMPACT_ATOMS: atom_id res chain seq x y z
N MET A 1 -20.18 -13.88 31.89
CA MET A 1 -20.23 -13.61 30.43
C MET A 1 -18.82 -13.24 29.98
N PRO A 2 -18.15 -13.97 29.08
CA PRO A 2 -16.81 -13.60 28.67
C PRO A 2 -16.88 -12.34 27.80
N SER A 3 -16.06 -11.35 28.16
CA SER A 3 -15.87 -10.10 27.43
C SER A 3 -15.61 -10.38 25.96
N ARG A 4 -16.41 -9.75 25.10
CA ARG A 4 -16.20 -9.70 23.65
C ARG A 4 -14.77 -9.26 23.40
N SER A 5 -13.89 -10.21 23.06
CA SER A 5 -12.56 -9.91 22.55
C SER A 5 -12.76 -8.93 21.40
N LYS A 6 -12.34 -7.68 21.61
CA LYS A 6 -12.21 -6.67 20.58
C LYS A 6 -11.27 -7.31 19.56
N LEU A 7 -11.80 -7.93 18.50
CA LEU A 7 -11.00 -8.47 17.42
C LEU A 7 -10.15 -7.29 16.96
N ALA A 8 -8.85 -7.32 17.30
CA ALA A 8 -7.93 -6.31 16.87
C ALA A 8 -7.91 -6.43 15.34
N LEU A 9 -8.62 -5.53 14.67
CA LEU A 9 -8.56 -5.41 13.23
C LEU A 9 -7.10 -5.12 12.90
N ILE A 10 -6.41 -6.13 12.39
CA ILE A 10 -5.03 -6.01 11.95
C ILE A 10 -5.06 -5.08 10.75
N GLU A 11 -4.64 -3.84 10.94
CA GLU A 11 -4.40 -2.90 9.84
C GLU A 11 -2.90 -2.84 9.58
N GLN A 12 -2.51 -3.13 8.34
CA GLN A 12 -1.13 -2.98 7.89
C GLN A 12 -1.00 -1.69 7.08
N GLN A 13 -0.03 -0.87 7.47
CA GLN A 13 0.29 0.38 6.79
C GLN A 13 1.61 0.24 6.06
N VAL A 14 1.64 0.69 4.80
CA VAL A 14 2.82 0.69 3.94
C VAL A 14 2.97 2.07 3.35
N ALA A 15 4.16 2.66 3.49
CA ALA A 15 4.47 3.93 2.85
C ALA A 15 4.92 3.70 1.41
N ILE A 16 4.36 4.49 0.50
CA ILE A 16 4.51 4.35 -0.94
C ILE A 16 4.87 5.69 -1.54
N ASP A 17 6.04 5.74 -2.16
CA ASP A 17 6.44 6.83 -3.04
C ASP A 17 5.94 6.52 -4.46
N TYR A 18 5.13 7.42 -5.01
CA TYR A 18 4.53 7.26 -6.33
C TYR A 18 4.09 8.61 -6.90
N GLN A 19 4.38 8.90 -8.16
CA GLN A 19 4.12 10.23 -8.74
C GLN A 19 2.64 10.61 -8.90
N LYS A 20 1.76 9.62 -9.07
CA LYS A 20 0.34 9.88 -9.37
C LYS A 20 -0.57 8.92 -8.61
N LYS A 21 -1.47 9.48 -7.79
CA LYS A 21 -2.45 8.72 -7.03
C LYS A 21 -3.32 7.80 -7.90
N ASP A 22 -3.73 8.25 -9.08
CA ASP A 22 -4.61 7.46 -9.96
C ASP A 22 -3.91 6.22 -10.52
N LEU A 23 -2.64 6.35 -10.91
CA LEU A 23 -1.81 5.24 -11.37
C LEU A 23 -1.51 4.27 -10.22
N LEU A 24 -1.17 4.81 -9.03
CA LEU A 24 -1.02 4.01 -7.82
C LEU A 24 -2.29 3.21 -7.52
N LYS A 25 -3.47 3.82 -7.64
CA LYS A 25 -4.75 3.14 -7.45
C LYS A 25 -4.95 2.00 -8.46
N GLN A 26 -4.65 2.21 -9.73
CA GLN A 26 -4.76 1.16 -10.75
C GLN A 26 -3.86 -0.04 -10.43
N GLU A 27 -2.61 0.20 -10.03
CA GLU A 27 -1.67 -0.86 -9.64
C GLU A 27 -2.15 -1.60 -8.38
N LEU A 28 -2.62 -0.87 -7.37
CA LEU A 28 -3.15 -1.46 -6.14
C LEU A 28 -4.45 -2.23 -6.38
N ASP A 29 -5.29 -1.78 -7.32
CA ASP A 29 -6.49 -2.51 -7.75
C ASP A 29 -6.11 -3.85 -8.42
N GLN A 30 -4.98 -3.93 -9.14
CA GLN A 30 -4.47 -5.19 -9.69
C GLN A 30 -3.90 -6.13 -8.62
N ILE A 31 -3.26 -5.59 -7.58
CA ILE A 31 -2.65 -6.40 -6.50
C ILE A 31 -3.71 -6.90 -5.50
N PHE A 32 -4.57 -5.99 -5.04
CA PHE A 32 -5.48 -6.23 -3.92
C PHE A 32 -6.94 -6.42 -4.33
N GLY A 33 -7.33 -5.90 -5.50
CA GLY A 33 -8.72 -5.73 -5.89
C GLY A 33 -9.32 -4.42 -5.36
N ALA A 34 -10.24 -3.85 -6.15
CA ALA A 34 -10.91 -2.59 -5.83
C ALA A 34 -11.61 -2.65 -4.46
N GLY A 35 -11.38 -1.63 -3.62
CA GLY A 35 -12.02 -1.47 -2.32
C GLY A 35 -11.42 -2.30 -1.17
N ARG A 36 -10.34 -3.07 -1.42
CA ARG A 36 -9.67 -3.87 -0.36
C ARG A 36 -8.54 -3.13 0.36
N TYR A 37 -8.34 -1.85 0.05
CA TYR A 37 -7.28 -1.02 0.61
C TYR A 37 -7.73 0.45 0.69
N ARG A 38 -6.95 1.27 1.41
CA ARG A 38 -7.12 2.73 1.49
C ARG A 38 -5.82 3.42 1.16
N ILE A 39 -5.89 4.53 0.42
CA ILE A 39 -4.74 5.39 0.13
C ILE A 39 -4.95 6.71 0.87
N ASN A 40 -4.05 7.01 1.81
CA ASN A 40 -3.98 8.27 2.51
C ASN A 40 -2.84 9.11 1.91
N GLY A 41 -3.14 10.29 1.37
CA GLY A 41 -2.10 11.18 0.85
C GLY A 41 -1.39 11.91 2.00
N ILE A 42 -0.06 11.85 2.03
CA ILE A 42 0.76 12.60 3.00
C ILE A 42 1.43 13.79 2.31
N ARG A 43 1.96 13.57 1.09
CA ARG A 43 2.52 14.62 0.21
C ARG A 43 2.13 14.30 -1.24
N LEU A 44 2.45 15.23 -2.17
CA LEU A 44 2.13 15.13 -3.60
C LEU A 44 2.44 13.75 -4.19
N ASP A 45 3.61 13.21 -3.88
CA ASP A 45 4.09 11.91 -4.39
C ASP A 45 4.27 10.86 -3.30
N TYR A 46 3.74 11.09 -2.09
CA TYR A 46 3.94 10.19 -0.95
C TYR A 46 2.61 9.80 -0.32
N PHE A 47 2.33 8.50 -0.35
CA PHE A 47 1.06 7.91 0.02
C PHE A 47 1.24 6.82 1.09
N HIS A 48 0.31 6.75 2.04
CA HIS A 48 0.16 5.61 2.93
C HIS A 48 -0.93 4.69 2.41
N LEU A 49 -0.55 3.46 2.12
CA LEU A 49 -1.45 2.36 1.85
C LEU A 49 -1.84 1.70 3.17
N SER A 50 -3.13 1.67 3.49
CA SER A 50 -3.69 0.92 4.62
C SER A 50 -4.49 -0.26 4.10
N VAL A 51 -4.15 -1.46 4.56
CA VAL A 51 -4.86 -2.70 4.24
C VAL A 51 -5.40 -3.29 5.55
N PRO A 52 -6.73 -3.54 5.68
CA PRO A 52 -7.35 -4.02 6.93
C PRO A 52 -7.14 -5.54 7.12
N ARG A 53 -5.93 -6.02 6.81
CA ARG A 53 -5.43 -7.37 7.09
C ARG A 53 -3.91 -7.37 6.98
N LYS A 54 -3.30 -8.47 7.44
CA LYS A 54 -1.89 -8.75 7.18
C LYS A 54 -1.67 -8.96 5.67
N LEU A 55 -0.66 -8.31 5.12
CA LEU A 55 -0.19 -8.50 3.76
C LEU A 55 0.51 -9.86 3.63
N GLN A 56 0.21 -10.56 2.55
CA GLN A 56 0.94 -11.77 2.18
C GLN A 56 2.28 -11.39 1.56
N ARG A 57 3.28 -12.26 1.69
CA ARG A 57 4.61 -12.02 1.13
C ARG A 57 4.58 -11.71 -0.37
N LYS A 58 3.75 -12.42 -1.14
CA LYS A 58 3.54 -12.18 -2.57
C LYS A 58 3.03 -10.77 -2.88
N GLU A 59 2.21 -10.19 -2.02
CA GLU A 59 1.66 -8.85 -2.19
C GLU A 59 2.68 -7.78 -1.84
N ILE A 60 3.48 -8.03 -0.80
CA ILE A 60 4.63 -7.19 -0.46
C ILE A 60 5.65 -7.21 -1.61
N ASP A 61 5.94 -8.39 -2.17
CA ASP A 61 6.85 -8.53 -3.31
C ASP A 61 6.28 -7.85 -4.56
N ALA A 62 4.97 -7.93 -4.80
CA ALA A 62 4.30 -7.22 -5.91
C ALA A 62 4.37 -5.70 -5.75
N ILE A 63 4.11 -5.19 -4.53
CA ILE A 63 4.27 -3.76 -4.21
C ILE A 63 5.72 -3.33 -4.46
N ASN A 64 6.70 -4.06 -3.91
CA ASN A 64 8.12 -3.73 -4.02
C ASN A 64 8.61 -3.80 -5.47
N SER A 65 8.19 -4.80 -6.24
CA SER A 65 8.51 -4.93 -7.66
C SER A 65 7.98 -3.74 -8.45
N ARG A 66 6.72 -3.34 -8.22
CA ARG A 66 6.13 -2.18 -8.91
C ARG A 66 6.73 -0.85 -8.47
N MET A 67 7.14 -0.71 -7.21
CA MET A 67 7.88 0.46 -6.73
C MET A 67 9.29 0.55 -7.33
N SER A 68 9.99 -0.58 -7.46
CA SER A 68 11.34 -0.60 -8.01
C SER A 68 11.37 -0.18 -9.48
N HIS A 69 10.29 -0.41 -10.22
CA HIS A 69 10.17 0.00 -11.63
C HIS A 69 10.02 1.52 -11.83
N TYR A 70 9.71 2.27 -10.78
CA TYR A 70 9.61 3.74 -10.83
C TYR A 70 10.71 4.44 -10.03
N LYS A 71 11.66 3.68 -9.47
CA LYS A 71 12.91 4.20 -8.90
C LYS A 71 13.95 4.44 -10.00
N THR A 72 13.57 5.22 -11.00
CA THR A 72 14.46 5.83 -11.99
C THR A 72 13.89 7.23 -12.15
N GLN A 73 14.35 8.26 -11.44
CA GLN A 73 15.69 8.81 -11.48
C GLN A 73 16.09 9.36 -10.10
N TRP A 74 17.08 8.75 -9.48
CA TRP A 74 18.08 9.45 -8.67
C TRP A 74 19.41 8.80 -9.04
N GLU A 75 19.89 9.12 -10.24
CA GLU A 75 21.33 9.25 -10.43
C GLU A 75 21.72 10.55 -9.71
N GLY A 76 22.19 10.40 -8.48
CA GLY A 76 23.02 11.40 -7.86
C GLY A 76 24.46 11.03 -8.16
N GLU A 77 24.99 11.63 -9.23
CA GLU A 77 26.39 12.09 -9.31
C GLU A 77 26.79 12.85 -8.04
#